data_AF-A0A359B1S5-F1
#
_entry.id   AF-A0A359B1S5-F1
#
_cell.length_a   1.000
_cell.length_b   1.000
_cell.length_c   1.000
_cell.angle_alpha   90.00
_cell.angle_beta   90.00
_cell.angle_gamma   90.00
#
_symmetry.space_group_name_H-M   'P 1'
#
loop_
_entity.id
_entity.type
_entity.pdbx_description
1 polymer ?
#
loop_
_entity_poly.entity_id
_entity_poly.type
_entity_poly.pdbx_seq_one_letter_code
_entity_poly.pdbx_strand_id
1 'polypeptide(L)'
;MNKLIIYSMRKITERMIYFIAVILFFSCSPEETTIFDDSSANRIDAALENYQKILTDSKNGWLMEYYPASDQAYGGYNLLLSFKDDKVTIAGESGETDETSTSFYGLKQSSGPVLTVNTYNPLFHFFSTPDSKVPGVGKDGIGMDGDFEFLILKATPDSVILKGKKTSNKIVMTSLKEGFSWTDYLQKIEDAAEDMTFTGFEYQINNKSIPVSVSHRTLHFTYTNDAGNEVSEVASYIQTATGYKLYKPLIIDGVTVEGFKYVKEGETEYFSPVNGASAKLVVVYPPINEVLINGDWYFKYSGMGPFGKQYWDYTKTNGLDPMGEELYYAYMGKYSDGRYGFCFGSFLPGTGVYIGALLYNYQLVGEDKVTYTFGGQGADNGAYYFQNAKFNYLINPVSLQDPRTFTLTTDNNKKPSWIKLTDNSNSNNTIVLESVEILLPFDR
;
A
#
# COMPACT_ATOMS: atom_id res chain seq x y z
N MET A 1 -1.27 -84.60 -31.00
CA MET A 1 -1.47 -83.14 -31.12
C MET A 1 -0.41 -82.30 -30.40
N ASN A 2 0.13 -82.67 -29.23
CA ASN A 2 1.04 -81.78 -28.48
C ASN A 2 2.47 -81.58 -29.02
N LYS A 3 3.06 -82.49 -29.82
CA LYS A 3 4.45 -82.31 -30.32
C LYS A 3 4.58 -81.35 -31.52
N LEU A 4 3.54 -81.25 -32.37
CA LEU A 4 3.60 -80.39 -33.57
C LEU A 4 3.42 -78.90 -33.23
N ILE A 5 2.61 -78.60 -32.22
CA ILE A 5 2.33 -77.22 -31.75
C ILE A 5 3.56 -76.63 -31.05
N ILE A 6 4.25 -77.42 -30.20
CA ILE A 6 5.46 -76.98 -29.49
C ILE A 6 6.63 -76.70 -30.47
N TYR A 7 6.79 -77.52 -31.51
CA TYR A 7 7.83 -77.32 -32.53
C TYR A 7 7.57 -76.10 -33.42
N SER A 8 6.31 -75.83 -33.76
CA SER A 8 5.89 -74.64 -34.51
C SER A 8 6.09 -73.36 -33.69
N MET A 9 5.71 -73.37 -32.42
CA MET A 9 5.89 -72.21 -31.52
C MET A 9 7.37 -71.89 -31.28
N ARG A 10 8.26 -72.89 -31.17
CA ARG A 10 9.71 -72.67 -31.00
C ARG A 10 10.37 -72.02 -32.23
N LYS A 11 9.97 -72.44 -33.44
CA LYS A 11 10.42 -71.80 -34.70
C LYS A 11 9.88 -70.38 -34.87
N ILE A 12 8.68 -70.09 -34.36
CA ILE A 12 8.10 -68.74 -34.38
C ILE A 12 8.80 -67.84 -33.36
N THR A 13 9.11 -68.34 -32.16
CA THR A 13 9.90 -67.58 -31.17
C THR A 13 11.34 -67.34 -31.63
N GLU A 14 12.01 -68.33 -32.22
CA GLU A 14 13.34 -68.15 -32.82
C GLU A 14 13.31 -67.10 -33.95
N ARG A 15 12.31 -67.13 -34.84
CA ARG A 15 12.15 -66.13 -35.91
C ARG A 15 11.79 -64.74 -35.39
N MET A 16 11.00 -64.65 -34.33
CA MET A 16 10.63 -63.38 -33.69
C MET A 16 11.82 -62.74 -32.96
N ILE A 17 12.70 -63.55 -32.35
CA ILE A 17 13.96 -63.08 -31.73
C ILE A 17 14.93 -62.56 -32.81
N TYR A 18 15.03 -63.24 -33.97
CA TYR A 18 15.83 -62.75 -35.10
C TYR A 18 15.26 -61.45 -35.69
N PHE A 19 13.94 -61.29 -35.74
CA PHE A 19 13.30 -60.06 -36.23
C PHE A 19 13.49 -58.88 -35.26
N ILE A 20 13.40 -59.12 -33.95
CA ILE A 20 13.66 -58.12 -32.90
C ILE A 20 15.14 -57.72 -32.87
N ALA A 21 16.06 -58.65 -33.10
CA ALA A 21 17.50 -58.35 -33.18
C ALA A 21 17.84 -57.44 -34.38
N VAL A 22 17.17 -57.60 -35.53
CA VAL A 22 17.37 -56.73 -36.70
C VAL A 22 16.81 -55.32 -36.45
N ILE A 23 15.70 -55.18 -35.73
CA ILE A 23 15.14 -53.86 -35.37
C ILE A 23 16.06 -53.10 -34.40
N LEU A 24 16.76 -53.80 -33.50
CA LEU A 24 17.73 -53.20 -32.57
C LEU A 24 19.01 -52.69 -33.27
N PHE A 25 19.32 -53.15 -34.49
CA PHE A 25 20.44 -52.60 -35.28
C PHE A 25 20.07 -51.35 -36.09
N PHE A 26 18.78 -51.05 -36.27
CA PHE A 26 18.32 -49.82 -36.95
C PHE A 26 17.93 -48.70 -36.00
N SER A 27 17.97 -48.90 -34.67
CA SER A 27 17.59 -47.86 -33.69
C SER A 27 18.74 -46.95 -33.26
N CYS A 28 19.84 -46.89 -34.02
CA CYS A 28 20.95 -45.99 -33.69
C CYS A 28 21.52 -45.35 -34.96
N SER A 29 20.77 -44.41 -35.54
CA SER A 29 21.39 -43.19 -36.02
C SER A 29 21.05 -42.11 -35.00
N PRO A 30 22.01 -41.66 -34.17
CA PRO A 30 21.85 -40.43 -33.43
C PRO A 30 22.09 -39.29 -34.41
N GLU A 31 21.15 -39.06 -35.32
CA GLU A 31 20.94 -37.69 -35.78
C GLU A 31 20.15 -36.98 -34.69
N GLU A 32 20.82 -36.70 -33.57
CA GLU A 32 20.46 -35.50 -32.83
C GLU A 32 20.78 -34.34 -33.76
N THR A 33 19.76 -33.89 -34.51
CA THR A 33 19.79 -32.54 -35.01
C THR A 33 19.85 -31.66 -33.77
N THR A 34 21.06 -31.25 -33.41
CA THR A 34 21.28 -30.32 -32.31
C THR A 34 20.45 -29.09 -32.63
N ILE A 35 19.34 -28.89 -31.91
CA ILE A 35 18.43 -27.74 -32.11
C ILE A 35 19.21 -26.43 -31.87
N PHE A 36 20.34 -26.51 -31.16
CA PHE A 36 21.27 -25.43 -30.90
C PHE A 36 22.69 -25.87 -31.27
N ASP A 37 23.40 -25.03 -31.99
CA ASP A 37 24.77 -25.30 -32.47
C ASP A 37 25.84 -25.30 -31.35
N ASP A 38 25.49 -24.92 -30.13
CA ASP A 38 26.40 -24.76 -28.99
C ASP A 38 25.87 -25.45 -27.72
N SER A 39 26.73 -25.73 -26.73
CA SER A 39 26.36 -26.38 -25.48
C SER A 39 25.49 -25.49 -24.59
N SER A 40 24.63 -26.09 -23.74
CA SER A 40 23.79 -25.32 -22.82
C SER A 40 24.58 -24.47 -21.82
N ALA A 41 25.81 -24.86 -21.48
CA ALA A 41 26.72 -24.11 -20.63
C ALA A 41 27.29 -22.87 -21.36
N ASN A 42 27.81 -23.06 -22.57
CA ASN A 42 28.34 -21.93 -23.35
C ASN A 42 27.25 -20.89 -23.69
N ARG A 43 26.03 -21.35 -24.01
CA ARG A 43 24.91 -20.45 -24.29
C ARG A 43 24.49 -19.62 -23.07
N ILE A 44 24.57 -20.17 -21.85
CA ILE A 44 24.22 -19.41 -20.66
C ILE A 44 25.33 -18.41 -20.31
N ASP A 45 26.60 -18.78 -20.45
CA ASP A 45 27.72 -17.87 -20.18
C ASP A 45 27.70 -16.67 -21.13
N ALA A 46 27.52 -16.93 -22.44
CA ALA A 46 27.35 -15.87 -23.44
C ALA A 46 26.13 -14.98 -23.16
N ALA A 47 25.02 -15.56 -22.66
CA ALA A 47 23.85 -14.79 -22.28
C ALA A 47 24.12 -13.90 -21.05
N LEU A 48 24.80 -14.42 -20.02
CA LEU A 48 25.16 -13.66 -18.83
C LEU A 48 26.12 -12.51 -19.16
N GLU A 49 27.13 -12.73 -20.01
CA GLU A 49 28.02 -11.66 -20.49
C GLU A 49 27.25 -10.59 -21.28
N ASN A 50 26.36 -10.99 -22.18
CA ASN A 50 25.52 -10.05 -22.92
C ASN A 50 24.58 -9.25 -22.00
N TYR A 51 24.00 -9.89 -20.99
CA TYR A 51 23.12 -9.22 -20.03
C TYR A 51 23.89 -8.27 -19.12
N GLN A 52 25.09 -8.65 -18.69
CA GLN A 52 26.01 -7.76 -17.98
C GLN A 52 26.22 -6.48 -18.79
N LYS A 53 26.58 -6.63 -20.07
CA LYS A 53 26.80 -5.51 -20.99
C LYS A 53 25.55 -4.63 -21.12
N ILE A 54 24.37 -5.23 -21.37
CA ILE A 54 23.10 -4.48 -21.48
C ILE A 54 22.83 -3.67 -20.21
N LEU A 55 22.95 -4.30 -19.03
CA LEU A 55 22.68 -3.64 -17.75
C LEU A 55 23.60 -2.43 -17.53
N THR A 56 24.89 -2.57 -17.84
CA THR A 56 25.90 -1.52 -17.65
C THR A 56 25.91 -0.45 -18.74
N ASP A 57 25.41 -0.75 -19.95
CA ASP A 57 25.38 0.19 -21.08
C ASP A 57 24.33 1.29 -20.91
N SER A 58 23.30 1.06 -20.08
CA SER A 58 22.32 2.09 -19.73
C SER A 58 22.93 3.12 -18.78
N LYS A 59 23.57 4.15 -19.34
CA LYS A 59 24.40 5.13 -18.60
C LYS A 59 23.67 5.86 -17.47
N ASN A 60 22.39 6.14 -17.64
CA ASN A 60 21.55 6.79 -16.64
C ASN A 60 20.73 5.80 -15.80
N GLY A 61 21.03 4.51 -15.94
CA GLY A 61 20.38 3.44 -15.22
C GLY A 61 19.02 3.04 -15.80
N TRP A 62 18.21 2.44 -14.96
CA TRP A 62 16.97 1.76 -15.29
C TRP A 62 15.87 2.19 -14.31
N LEU A 63 14.66 2.44 -14.83
CA LEU A 63 13.45 2.46 -14.01
C LEU A 63 12.91 1.03 -13.91
N MET A 64 12.91 0.47 -12.72
CA MET A 64 12.35 -0.82 -12.37
C MET A 64 10.97 -0.64 -11.73
N GLU A 65 9.96 -1.24 -12.35
CA GLU A 65 8.61 -1.34 -11.79
C GLU A 65 8.53 -2.57 -10.89
N TYR A 66 8.80 -2.38 -9.61
CA TYR A 66 8.95 -3.44 -8.61
C TYR A 66 7.62 -3.76 -7.93
N TYR A 67 7.31 -5.04 -7.71
CA TYR A 67 6.07 -5.49 -7.07
C TYR A 67 6.38 -6.55 -6.01
N PRO A 68 6.26 -6.24 -4.71
CA PRO A 68 6.36 -7.24 -3.65
C PRO A 68 5.06 -8.05 -3.52
N ALA A 69 5.16 -9.19 -2.83
CA ALA A 69 4.10 -10.20 -2.66
C ALA A 69 3.59 -10.85 -3.96
N SER A 70 3.40 -12.18 -3.95
CA SER A 70 2.99 -12.96 -5.13
C SER A 70 1.61 -12.60 -5.70
N ASP A 71 0.76 -11.95 -4.90
CA ASP A 71 -0.57 -11.44 -5.25
C ASP A 71 -0.58 -9.92 -5.49
N GLN A 72 0.57 -9.24 -5.43
CA GLN A 72 0.72 -7.80 -5.58
C GLN A 72 -0.15 -7.01 -4.59
N ALA A 73 -0.36 -7.53 -3.37
CA ALA A 73 -1.22 -6.92 -2.35
C ALA A 73 -0.78 -5.51 -1.92
N TYR A 74 0.48 -5.14 -2.13
CA TYR A 74 1.00 -3.80 -1.84
C TYR A 74 1.10 -2.90 -3.08
N GLY A 75 0.73 -3.40 -4.25
CA GLY A 75 0.94 -2.77 -5.55
C GLY A 75 2.42 -2.60 -5.93
N GLY A 76 2.71 -1.61 -6.77
CA GLY A 76 4.04 -1.43 -7.37
C GLY A 76 4.77 -0.19 -6.89
N TYR A 77 6.11 -0.25 -6.94
CA TYR A 77 7.03 0.79 -6.51
C TYR A 77 8.10 1.04 -7.57
N ASN A 78 8.49 2.29 -7.73
CA ASN A 78 9.49 2.77 -8.66
C ASN A 78 10.86 2.69 -8.00
N LEU A 79 11.74 1.87 -8.58
CA LEU A 79 13.15 1.81 -8.20
C LEU A 79 14.02 2.26 -9.36
N LEU A 80 15.06 3.02 -9.07
CA LEU A 80 16.05 3.47 -10.04
C LEU A 80 17.35 2.72 -9.80
N LEU A 81 17.85 2.00 -10.81
CA LEU A 81 19.03 1.13 -10.67
C LEU A 81 20.10 1.52 -11.70
N SER A 82 21.34 1.67 -11.26
CA SER A 82 22.49 1.89 -12.14
C SER A 82 23.54 0.82 -11.88
N PHE A 83 23.87 0.05 -12.90
CA PHE A 83 24.84 -1.04 -12.82
C PHE A 83 26.19 -0.56 -13.31
N LYS A 84 27.23 -0.82 -12.52
CA LYS A 84 28.62 -0.53 -12.89
C LYS A 84 29.53 -1.57 -12.27
N ASP A 85 30.36 -2.19 -13.09
CA ASP A 85 31.21 -3.32 -12.66
C ASP A 85 30.34 -4.39 -11.98
N ASP A 86 30.68 -4.77 -10.74
CA ASP A 86 29.93 -5.70 -9.89
C ASP A 86 28.98 -5.02 -8.90
N LYS A 87 28.76 -3.71 -9.04
CA LYS A 87 27.93 -2.89 -8.15
C LYS A 87 26.66 -2.36 -8.82
N VAL A 88 25.62 -2.27 -8.02
CA VAL A 88 24.36 -1.61 -8.36
C VAL A 88 24.11 -0.48 -7.36
N THR A 89 23.93 0.73 -7.86
CA THR A 89 23.43 1.87 -7.09
C THR A 89 21.93 1.95 -7.27
N ILE A 90 21.20 2.09 -6.17
CA ILE A 90 19.74 2.04 -6.12
C ILE A 90 19.22 3.32 -5.43
N ALA A 91 18.15 3.88 -5.98
CA ALA A 91 17.27 4.87 -5.34
C ALA A 91 15.82 4.39 -5.50
N GLY A 92 14.88 4.92 -4.71
CA GLY A 92 13.49 4.54 -4.84
C GLY A 92 12.57 5.14 -3.79
N GLU A 93 11.27 4.87 -3.91
CA GLU A 93 10.20 5.42 -3.05
C GLU A 93 10.25 4.98 -1.58
N SER A 94 11.24 4.17 -1.18
CA SER A 94 11.43 3.69 0.20
C SER A 94 12.40 4.55 1.03
N GLY A 95 12.95 5.61 0.45
CA GLY A 95 13.85 6.57 1.10
C GLY A 95 13.62 7.97 0.56
N GLU A 96 14.46 8.92 0.98
CA GLU A 96 14.37 10.31 0.53
C GLU A 96 14.65 10.42 -0.99
N THR A 97 14.13 11.45 -1.65
CA THR A 97 14.18 11.57 -3.12
C THR A 97 15.59 11.72 -3.70
N ASP A 98 16.56 12.18 -2.90
CA ASP A 98 17.99 12.25 -3.24
C ASP A 98 18.83 11.12 -2.64
N GLU A 99 18.22 10.21 -1.88
CA GLU A 99 18.92 9.11 -1.23
C GLU A 99 19.31 8.03 -2.25
N THR A 100 20.54 7.54 -2.13
CA THR A 100 21.02 6.38 -2.90
C THR A 100 21.77 5.42 -2.00
N SER A 101 21.72 4.13 -2.34
CA SER A 101 22.52 3.10 -1.69
C SER A 101 23.11 2.12 -2.68
N THR A 102 24.33 1.67 -2.43
CA THR A 102 25.08 0.78 -3.33
C THR A 102 25.19 -0.62 -2.75
N SER A 103 25.10 -1.62 -3.61
CA SER A 103 25.29 -3.03 -3.25
C SER A 103 26.02 -3.80 -4.33
N PHE A 104 26.54 -4.97 -3.98
CA PHE A 104 27.01 -5.91 -4.98
C PHE A 104 25.82 -6.58 -5.65
N TYR A 105 25.88 -6.75 -6.96
CA TYR A 105 24.96 -7.60 -7.71
C TYR A 105 25.72 -8.75 -8.36
N GLY A 106 24.98 -9.73 -8.87
CA GLY A 106 25.57 -10.80 -9.65
C GLY A 106 24.63 -11.33 -10.71
N LEU A 107 25.22 -11.88 -11.76
CA LEU A 107 24.55 -12.67 -12.77
C LEU A 107 25.01 -14.12 -12.62
N LYS A 108 24.07 -15.03 -12.41
CA LYS A 108 24.37 -16.45 -12.19
C LYS A 108 23.38 -17.36 -12.91
N GLN A 109 23.79 -18.59 -13.18
CA GLN A 109 22.87 -19.63 -13.63
C GLN A 109 22.17 -20.27 -12.43
N SER A 110 20.83 -20.21 -12.40
CA SER A 110 19.99 -20.92 -11.44
C SER A 110 18.62 -21.17 -12.05
N SER A 111 18.46 -22.33 -12.72
CA SER A 111 17.28 -22.65 -13.55
C SER A 111 17.01 -21.59 -14.64
N GLY A 112 18.09 -21.03 -15.20
CA GLY A 112 18.09 -19.91 -16.13
C GLY A 112 19.00 -18.77 -15.65
N PRO A 113 19.14 -17.68 -16.42
CA PRO A 113 19.97 -16.54 -16.06
C PRO A 113 19.29 -15.70 -14.97
N VAL A 114 19.96 -15.50 -13.84
CA VAL A 114 19.41 -14.82 -12.66
C VAL A 114 20.24 -13.59 -12.31
N LEU A 115 19.56 -12.46 -12.18
CA LEU A 115 20.06 -11.24 -11.54
C LEU A 115 19.79 -11.32 -10.04
N THR A 116 20.79 -11.05 -9.21
CA THR A 116 20.69 -11.06 -7.74
C THR A 116 21.34 -9.82 -7.15
N VAL A 117 20.70 -9.21 -6.15
CA VAL A 117 21.31 -8.17 -5.30
C VAL A 117 21.85 -8.87 -4.05
N ASN A 118 23.17 -8.97 -3.94
CA ASN A 118 23.84 -9.91 -3.04
C ASN A 118 24.11 -9.36 -1.64
N THR A 119 24.18 -8.04 -1.49
CA THR A 119 24.42 -7.39 -0.20
C THR A 119 23.23 -6.55 0.21
N TYR A 120 23.06 -6.38 1.52
CA TYR A 120 22.00 -5.56 2.07
C TYR A 120 22.05 -4.13 1.51
N ASN A 121 20.89 -3.63 1.15
CA ASN A 121 20.62 -2.30 0.63
C ASN A 121 19.32 -1.85 1.30
N PRO A 122 19.32 -0.79 2.12
CA PRO A 122 18.14 -0.38 2.88
C PRO A 122 16.96 0.03 1.99
N LEU A 123 17.21 0.61 0.83
CA LEU A 123 16.16 1.03 -0.11
C LEU A 123 15.54 -0.16 -0.84
N PHE A 124 16.37 -1.11 -1.27
CA PHE A 124 15.90 -2.27 -2.02
C PHE A 124 15.34 -3.39 -1.12
N HIS A 125 16.01 -3.69 -0.01
CA HIS A 125 15.59 -4.75 0.91
C HIS A 125 14.47 -4.31 1.84
N PHE A 126 14.09 -3.03 1.86
CA PHE A 126 12.89 -2.52 2.53
C PHE A 126 11.68 -3.45 2.32
N PHE A 127 11.43 -3.85 1.07
CA PHE A 127 10.30 -4.71 0.68
C PHE A 127 10.41 -6.17 1.14
N SER A 128 11.55 -6.60 1.66
CA SER A 128 11.81 -7.98 2.09
C SER A 128 12.27 -8.11 3.53
N THR A 129 12.46 -6.98 4.22
CA THR A 129 13.00 -6.96 5.58
C THR A 129 11.96 -7.49 6.56
N PRO A 130 12.30 -8.50 7.38
CA PRO A 130 11.35 -9.17 8.28
C PRO A 130 10.97 -8.34 9.52
N ASP A 131 11.68 -7.23 9.76
CA ASP A 131 11.47 -6.34 10.89
C ASP A 131 10.38 -5.31 10.55
N SER A 132 9.22 -5.45 11.18
CA SER A 132 8.04 -4.61 11.02
C SER A 132 8.18 -3.26 11.75
N LYS A 133 9.30 -2.57 11.56
CA LYS A 133 9.47 -1.21 12.12
C LYS A 133 8.59 -0.16 11.46
N VAL A 134 7.98 -0.47 10.31
CA VAL A 134 6.98 0.38 9.65
C VAL A 134 5.59 -0.13 10.01
N PRO A 135 4.84 0.55 10.90
CA PRO A 135 3.49 0.13 11.27
C PRO A 135 2.58 -0.01 10.05
N GLY A 136 1.86 -1.13 9.96
CA GLY A 136 0.83 -1.35 8.92
C GLY A 136 1.32 -1.81 7.56
N VAL A 137 2.62 -2.14 7.39
CA VAL A 137 3.17 -2.64 6.12
C VAL A 137 3.98 -3.92 6.34
N GLY A 138 3.64 -4.99 5.61
CA GLY A 138 4.31 -6.29 5.74
C GLY A 138 3.76 -7.17 6.86
N LYS A 139 4.19 -8.43 6.90
CA LYS A 139 3.90 -9.38 7.99
C LYS A 139 5.13 -9.54 8.87
N ASP A 140 4.94 -9.62 10.19
CA ASP A 140 6.02 -9.88 11.15
C ASP A 140 6.84 -11.11 10.74
N GLY A 141 8.16 -10.95 10.66
CA GLY A 141 9.07 -12.02 10.27
C GLY A 141 9.15 -12.28 8.76
N ILE A 142 8.36 -11.60 7.93
CA ILE A 142 8.28 -11.79 6.46
C ILE A 142 8.52 -10.48 5.70
N GLY A 143 8.15 -9.33 6.26
CA GLY A 143 8.12 -8.05 5.54
C GLY A 143 7.01 -8.02 4.48
N MET A 144 7.24 -7.31 3.37
CA MET A 144 6.27 -7.25 2.25
C MET A 144 6.41 -8.43 1.28
N ASP A 145 7.22 -9.44 1.60
CA ASP A 145 7.43 -10.62 0.76
C ASP A 145 8.15 -10.30 -0.58
N GLY A 146 9.03 -9.29 -0.59
CA GLY A 146 9.79 -8.87 -1.75
C GLY A 146 10.87 -9.85 -2.23
N ASP A 147 11.15 -9.83 -3.54
CA ASP A 147 12.26 -10.53 -4.19
C ASP A 147 13.57 -9.74 -4.15
N PHE A 148 14.68 -10.46 -4.09
CA PHE A 148 16.03 -9.95 -4.37
C PHE A 148 16.78 -10.78 -5.43
N GLU A 149 16.15 -11.83 -5.96
CA GLU A 149 16.63 -12.61 -7.09
C GLU A 149 15.57 -12.67 -8.20
N PHE A 150 16.00 -12.45 -9.44
CA PHE A 150 15.12 -12.34 -10.60
C PHE A 150 15.63 -13.19 -11.75
N LEU A 151 14.77 -14.03 -12.31
CA LEU A 151 15.02 -14.68 -13.58
C LEU A 151 14.92 -13.64 -14.70
N ILE A 152 15.96 -13.53 -15.53
CA ILE A 152 15.96 -12.67 -16.72
C ILE A 152 15.24 -13.41 -17.84
N LEU A 153 14.06 -12.92 -18.22
CA LEU A 153 13.26 -13.49 -19.31
C LEU A 153 13.67 -12.92 -20.67
N LYS A 154 14.03 -11.64 -20.70
CA LYS A 154 14.48 -10.92 -21.90
C LYS A 154 15.31 -9.72 -21.49
N ALA A 155 16.39 -9.42 -22.20
CA ALA A 155 17.16 -8.20 -22.04
C ALA A 155 17.44 -7.58 -23.41
N THR A 156 17.17 -6.29 -23.52
CA THR A 156 17.44 -5.45 -24.70
C THR A 156 17.94 -4.09 -24.21
N PRO A 157 18.57 -3.26 -25.06
CA PRO A 157 19.01 -1.93 -24.66
C PRO A 157 17.89 -1.05 -24.07
N ASP A 158 16.65 -1.21 -24.56
CA ASP A 158 15.53 -0.39 -24.12
C ASP A 158 14.80 -0.96 -22.89
N SER A 159 14.79 -2.29 -22.73
CA SER A 159 14.05 -2.96 -21.66
C SER A 159 14.62 -4.31 -21.25
N VAL A 160 14.57 -4.59 -19.95
CA VAL A 160 14.82 -5.91 -19.36
C VAL A 160 13.55 -6.40 -18.67
N ILE A 161 13.08 -7.58 -19.06
CA ILE A 161 11.92 -8.25 -18.47
C ILE A 161 12.43 -9.31 -17.51
N LEU A 162 12.01 -9.17 -16.27
CA LEU A 162 12.39 -10.00 -15.13
C LEU A 162 11.19 -10.77 -14.60
N LYS A 163 11.46 -11.87 -13.91
CA LYS A 163 10.49 -12.58 -13.07
C LYS A 163 11.07 -12.79 -11.68
N GLY A 164 10.39 -12.31 -10.64
CA GLY A 164 10.77 -12.57 -9.25
C GLY A 164 10.83 -14.07 -8.97
N LYS A 165 11.91 -14.57 -8.37
CA LYS A 165 12.04 -16.02 -8.10
C LYS A 165 11.12 -16.51 -7.00
N LYS A 166 10.83 -15.66 -6.01
CA LYS A 166 9.92 -15.93 -4.89
C LYS A 166 8.48 -15.64 -5.28
N THR A 167 8.20 -14.43 -5.76
CA THR A 167 6.82 -13.98 -6.01
C THR A 167 6.27 -14.46 -7.36
N SER A 168 7.14 -14.83 -8.30
CA SER A 168 6.79 -15.03 -9.71
C SER A 168 6.26 -13.78 -10.44
N ASN A 169 6.36 -12.59 -9.83
CA ASN A 169 5.90 -11.34 -10.41
C ASN A 169 6.71 -10.97 -11.64
N LYS A 170 6.04 -10.46 -12.67
CA LYS A 170 6.71 -9.85 -13.83
C LYS A 170 7.19 -8.47 -13.41
N ILE A 171 8.49 -8.23 -13.57
CA ILE A 171 9.09 -6.92 -13.30
C ILE A 171 9.71 -6.41 -14.60
N VAL A 172 9.53 -5.13 -14.87
CA VAL A 172 10.06 -4.50 -16.08
C VAL A 172 11.04 -3.41 -15.67
N MET A 173 12.25 -3.50 -16.22
CA MET A 173 13.21 -2.41 -16.20
C MET A 173 13.17 -1.71 -17.56
N THR A 174 13.06 -0.38 -17.55
CA THR A 174 13.08 0.47 -18.74
C THR A 174 14.31 1.36 -18.69
N SER A 175 15.09 1.42 -19.77
CA SER A 175 16.31 2.22 -19.82
C SER A 175 15.98 3.71 -19.71
N LEU A 176 16.75 4.43 -18.89
CA LEU A 176 16.61 5.87 -18.68
C LEU A 176 17.46 6.64 -19.69
N LYS A 177 16.86 7.64 -20.32
CA LYS A 177 17.53 8.49 -21.32
C LYS A 177 18.63 9.33 -20.68
N GLU A 178 19.60 9.74 -21.49
CA GLU A 178 20.63 10.70 -21.08
C GLU A 178 20.00 12.00 -20.55
N GLY A 179 20.62 12.60 -19.51
CA GLY A 179 20.10 13.78 -18.81
C GLY A 179 18.93 13.56 -17.84
N PHE A 180 18.43 12.33 -17.67
CA PHE A 180 17.37 12.02 -16.70
C PHE A 180 17.85 12.21 -15.25
N SER A 181 17.17 13.06 -14.47
CA SER A 181 17.42 13.27 -13.05
C SER A 181 16.61 12.27 -12.22
N TRP A 182 17.29 11.47 -11.41
CA TRP A 182 16.67 10.52 -10.49
C TRP A 182 15.86 11.23 -9.41
N THR A 183 16.45 12.25 -8.80
CA THR A 183 15.83 13.07 -7.76
C THR A 183 14.56 13.76 -8.28
N ASP A 184 14.63 14.43 -9.44
CA ASP A 184 13.45 15.11 -10.00
C ASP A 184 12.34 14.11 -10.35
N TYR A 185 12.69 12.87 -10.74
CA TYR A 185 11.71 11.84 -11.01
C TYR A 185 11.04 11.36 -9.72
N LEU A 186 11.82 11.01 -8.70
CA LEU A 186 11.28 10.56 -7.42
C LEU A 186 10.46 11.66 -6.75
N GLN A 187 10.89 12.93 -6.82
CA GLN A 187 10.09 14.06 -6.35
C GLN A 187 8.74 14.15 -7.05
N LYS A 188 8.68 13.98 -8.38
CA LYS A 188 7.40 13.95 -9.11
C LYS A 188 6.50 12.79 -8.71
N ILE A 189 7.09 11.65 -8.32
CA ILE A 189 6.32 10.51 -7.83
C ILE A 189 5.79 10.79 -6.42
N GLU A 190 6.60 11.38 -5.55
CA GLU A 190 6.23 11.81 -4.20
C GLU A 190 5.11 12.87 -4.24
N ASP A 191 5.30 13.96 -4.99
CA ASP A 191 4.30 15.02 -5.19
C ASP A 191 2.97 14.42 -5.70
N ALA A 192 3.04 13.52 -6.69
CA ALA A 192 1.86 12.84 -7.22
C ALA A 192 1.20 11.91 -6.20
N ALA A 193 1.99 11.25 -5.34
CA ALA A 193 1.47 10.40 -4.28
C ALA A 193 0.76 11.22 -3.19
N GLU A 194 1.28 12.41 -2.85
CA GLU A 194 0.64 13.35 -1.91
C GLU A 194 -0.69 13.89 -2.46
N ASP A 195 -0.71 14.28 -3.73
CA ASP A 195 -1.88 14.82 -4.42
C ASP A 195 -2.97 13.76 -4.65
N MET A 196 -2.60 12.49 -4.80
CA MET A 196 -3.51 11.39 -5.15
C MET A 196 -3.81 10.46 -3.96
N THR A 197 -3.89 11.03 -2.75
CA THR A 197 -4.24 10.35 -1.50
C THR A 197 -5.75 10.10 -1.36
N PHE A 198 -6.34 9.38 -2.31
CA PHE A 198 -7.76 9.05 -2.30
C PHE A 198 -8.02 7.67 -1.68
N THR A 199 -9.07 7.55 -0.87
CA THR A 199 -9.43 6.30 -0.18
C THR A 199 -10.63 5.58 -0.78
N GLY A 200 -11.42 6.27 -1.62
CA GLY A 200 -12.61 5.74 -2.25
C GLY A 200 -12.86 6.34 -3.62
N PHE A 201 -13.45 5.52 -4.50
CA PHE A 201 -13.87 5.94 -5.82
C PHE A 201 -15.21 5.30 -6.21
N GLU A 202 -15.80 5.87 -7.26
CA GLU A 202 -16.83 5.24 -8.08
C GLU A 202 -16.27 4.96 -9.48
N TYR A 203 -16.26 3.70 -9.89
CA TYR A 203 -15.90 3.31 -11.25
C TYR A 203 -17.13 3.31 -12.15
N GLN A 204 -17.19 4.30 -13.03
CA GLN A 204 -18.28 4.51 -13.98
C GLN A 204 -17.94 3.82 -15.31
N ILE A 205 -18.79 2.89 -15.74
CA ILE A 205 -18.60 2.10 -16.95
C ILE A 205 -19.95 1.61 -17.49
N ASN A 206 -20.21 1.74 -18.80
CA ASN A 206 -21.43 1.22 -19.44
C ASN A 206 -22.75 1.49 -18.68
N ASN A 207 -22.92 2.71 -18.14
CA ASN A 207 -24.05 3.12 -17.27
C ASN A 207 -24.15 2.42 -15.90
N LYS A 208 -23.13 1.65 -15.49
CA LYS A 208 -22.95 1.12 -14.15
C LYS A 208 -22.03 2.05 -13.35
N SER A 209 -22.29 2.19 -12.05
CA SER A 209 -21.35 2.77 -11.08
C SER A 209 -20.99 1.70 -10.06
N ILE A 210 -19.71 1.42 -9.93
CA ILE A 210 -19.18 0.37 -9.05
C ILE A 210 -18.38 1.05 -7.92
N PRO A 211 -18.71 0.83 -6.64
CA PRO A 211 -17.90 1.34 -5.55
C PRO A 211 -16.51 0.69 -5.56
N VAL A 212 -15.49 1.49 -5.33
CA VAL A 212 -14.10 1.05 -5.30
C VAL A 212 -13.44 1.55 -4.02
N SER A 213 -12.90 0.61 -3.24
CA SER A 213 -12.06 0.92 -2.09
C SER A 213 -10.59 0.77 -2.43
N VAL A 214 -9.74 1.55 -1.77
CA VAL A 214 -8.28 1.47 -1.91
C VAL A 214 -7.67 0.77 -0.71
N SER A 215 -6.77 -0.17 -0.96
CA SER A 215 -5.88 -0.72 0.06
C SER A 215 -4.45 -0.74 -0.49
N HIS A 216 -3.51 -0.09 0.21
CA HIS A 216 -2.17 0.17 -0.33
C HIS A 216 -2.25 0.78 -1.74
N ARG A 217 -1.57 0.18 -2.73
CA ARG A 217 -1.67 0.55 -4.16
C ARG A 217 -2.50 -0.46 -4.94
N THR A 218 -3.66 -0.82 -4.40
CA THR A 218 -4.62 -1.74 -5.04
C THR A 218 -6.04 -1.17 -4.99
N LEU A 219 -6.74 -1.29 -6.11
CA LEU A 219 -8.14 -0.91 -6.28
C LEU A 219 -9.02 -2.15 -6.18
N HIS A 220 -10.00 -2.15 -5.28
CA HIS A 220 -10.92 -3.27 -5.07
C HIS A 220 -12.30 -2.91 -5.59
N PHE A 221 -12.79 -3.65 -6.57
CA PHE A 221 -14.10 -3.48 -7.19
C PHE A 221 -15.01 -4.61 -6.73
N THR A 222 -16.18 -4.30 -6.19
CA THR A 222 -17.19 -5.32 -5.85
C THR A 222 -18.53 -4.95 -6.48
N TYR A 223 -19.08 -5.84 -7.31
CA TYR A 223 -20.31 -5.58 -8.05
C TYR A 223 -21.07 -6.87 -8.38
N THR A 224 -22.37 -6.75 -8.66
CA THR A 224 -23.16 -7.85 -9.20
C THR A 224 -23.10 -7.83 -10.73
N ASN A 225 -22.70 -8.95 -11.33
CA ASN A 225 -22.67 -9.07 -12.79
C ASN A 225 -24.06 -9.36 -13.38
N ASP A 226 -24.18 -9.36 -14.71
CA ASP A 226 -25.46 -9.57 -15.41
C ASP A 226 -26.10 -10.94 -15.15
N ALA A 227 -25.32 -11.92 -14.69
CA ALA A 227 -25.81 -13.23 -14.26
C ALA A 227 -26.32 -13.25 -12.81
N GLY A 228 -26.29 -12.11 -12.11
CA GLY A 228 -26.74 -11.99 -10.72
C GLY A 228 -25.73 -12.44 -9.68
N ASN A 229 -24.47 -12.71 -10.06
CA ASN A 229 -23.42 -13.15 -9.14
C ASN A 229 -22.62 -11.94 -8.63
N GLU A 230 -22.25 -11.95 -7.35
CA GLU A 230 -21.25 -11.04 -6.81
C GLU A 230 -19.86 -11.38 -7.37
N VAL A 231 -19.17 -10.35 -7.85
CA VAL A 231 -17.83 -10.43 -8.42
C VAL A 231 -16.95 -9.43 -7.67
N SER A 232 -15.74 -9.86 -7.31
CA SER A 232 -14.69 -9.01 -6.79
C SER A 232 -13.50 -9.02 -7.75
N GLU A 233 -13.09 -7.85 -8.20
CA GLU A 233 -11.89 -7.65 -9.02
C GLU A 233 -10.88 -6.80 -8.24
N VAL A 234 -9.59 -7.09 -8.43
CA VAL A 234 -8.51 -6.32 -7.79
C VAL A 234 -7.54 -5.85 -8.87
N ALA A 235 -7.28 -4.55 -8.90
CA ALA A 235 -6.30 -3.95 -9.79
C ALA A 235 -5.17 -3.31 -8.98
N SER A 236 -4.05 -4.01 -8.87
CA SER A 236 -2.80 -3.46 -8.33
C SER A 236 -2.17 -2.50 -9.33
N TYR A 237 -1.61 -1.40 -8.83
CA TYR A 237 -1.00 -0.37 -9.66
C TYR A 237 0.35 0.10 -9.13
N ILE A 238 1.13 0.71 -10.02
CA ILE A 238 2.29 1.52 -9.68
C ILE A 238 1.92 3.00 -9.88
N GLN A 239 2.32 3.84 -8.93
CA GLN A 239 2.17 5.29 -9.03
C GLN A 239 3.03 5.82 -10.18
N THR A 240 2.47 6.73 -10.95
CA THR A 240 3.18 7.54 -11.95
C THR A 240 3.02 9.01 -11.60
N ALA A 241 3.83 9.89 -12.21
CA ALA A 241 3.72 11.33 -12.01
C ALA A 241 2.36 11.93 -12.43
N THR A 242 1.50 11.15 -13.11
CA THR A 242 0.22 11.65 -13.65
C THR A 242 -0.98 10.75 -13.34
N GLY A 243 -0.82 9.72 -12.51
CA GLY A 243 -1.88 8.75 -12.23
C GLY A 243 -1.33 7.36 -11.95
N TYR A 244 -2.04 6.32 -12.37
CA TYR A 244 -1.74 4.93 -12.05
C TYR A 244 -1.46 4.10 -13.31
N LYS A 245 -0.43 3.26 -13.29
CA LYS A 245 -0.24 2.20 -14.29
C LYS A 245 -0.64 0.87 -13.68
N LEU A 246 -1.58 0.14 -14.28
CA LEU A 246 -2.03 -1.14 -13.73
C LEU A 246 -0.99 -2.22 -14.02
N TYR A 247 -0.80 -3.14 -13.06
CA TYR A 247 0.10 -4.28 -13.21
C TYR A 247 -0.33 -5.20 -14.35
N LYS A 248 -1.64 -5.37 -14.51
CA LYS A 248 -2.30 -6.07 -15.61
C LYS A 248 -3.53 -5.26 -16.04
N PRO A 249 -3.97 -5.37 -17.31
CA PRO A 249 -5.18 -4.71 -17.75
C PRO A 249 -6.40 -5.17 -16.92
N LEU A 250 -7.17 -4.20 -16.41
CA LEU A 250 -8.46 -4.42 -15.78
C LEU A 250 -9.51 -4.62 -16.87
N ILE A 251 -10.29 -5.69 -16.78
CA ILE A 251 -11.36 -5.99 -17.72
C ILE A 251 -12.67 -6.13 -16.93
N ILE A 252 -13.54 -5.14 -17.04
CA ILE A 252 -14.89 -5.16 -16.45
C ILE A 252 -15.88 -4.85 -17.56
N ASP A 253 -16.94 -5.65 -17.66
CA ASP A 253 -18.03 -5.43 -18.62
C ASP A 253 -17.54 -5.29 -20.09
N GLY A 254 -16.49 -6.05 -20.45
CA GLY A 254 -15.88 -6.05 -21.78
C GLY A 254 -14.99 -4.84 -22.10
N VAL A 255 -14.83 -3.88 -21.18
CA VAL A 255 -13.94 -2.72 -21.35
C VAL A 255 -12.60 -3.02 -20.69
N THR A 256 -11.53 -2.86 -21.46
CA THR A 256 -10.16 -3.03 -20.99
C THR A 256 -9.55 -1.70 -20.62
N VAL A 257 -8.99 -1.58 -19.41
CA VAL A 257 -8.24 -0.41 -18.93
C VAL A 257 -6.83 -0.86 -18.52
N GLU A 258 -5.80 -0.16 -18.99
CA GLU A 258 -4.39 -0.49 -18.71
C GLU A 258 -3.75 0.39 -17.63
N GLY A 259 -4.42 1.50 -17.30
CA GLY A 259 -3.89 2.56 -16.47
C GLY A 259 -4.85 3.73 -16.48
N PHE A 260 -4.59 4.66 -15.57
CA PHE A 260 -5.44 5.78 -15.24
C PHE A 260 -4.59 7.05 -15.20
N LYS A 261 -5.05 8.12 -15.83
CA LYS A 261 -4.47 9.46 -15.72
C LYS A 261 -5.38 10.31 -14.84
N TYR A 262 -4.83 10.90 -13.80
CA TYR A 262 -5.52 11.84 -12.93
C TYR A 262 -5.92 13.10 -13.69
N VAL A 263 -7.14 13.56 -13.43
CA VAL A 263 -7.76 14.74 -14.03
C VAL A 263 -8.52 15.49 -12.94
N LYS A 264 -8.32 16.81 -12.90
CA LYS A 264 -9.08 17.74 -12.07
C LYS A 264 -9.76 18.77 -12.96
N GLU A 265 -11.09 18.76 -12.95
CA GLU A 265 -11.94 19.68 -13.72
C GLU A 265 -12.85 20.44 -12.76
N GLY A 266 -12.49 21.68 -12.44
CA GLY A 266 -13.15 22.45 -11.38
C GLY A 266 -13.02 21.74 -10.03
N GLU A 267 -14.17 21.43 -9.42
CA GLU A 267 -14.23 20.68 -8.16
C GLU A 267 -14.25 19.16 -8.33
N THR A 268 -14.39 18.66 -9.56
CA THR A 268 -14.45 17.21 -9.81
C THR A 268 -13.05 16.65 -10.04
N GLU A 269 -12.73 15.60 -9.30
CA GLU A 269 -11.46 14.87 -9.40
C GLU A 269 -11.77 13.43 -9.82
N TYR A 270 -11.08 12.97 -10.86
CA TYR A 270 -11.30 11.63 -11.41
C TYR A 270 -10.07 11.16 -12.18
N PHE A 271 -10.07 9.88 -12.55
CA PHE A 271 -9.06 9.32 -13.42
C PHE A 271 -9.67 8.81 -14.72
N SER A 272 -9.05 9.18 -15.83
CA SER A 272 -9.39 8.71 -17.18
C SER A 272 -8.49 7.55 -17.60
N PRO A 273 -9.01 6.51 -18.26
CA PRO A 273 -8.19 5.45 -18.84
C PRO A 273 -7.14 5.99 -19.81
N VAL A 274 -5.88 5.57 -19.65
CA VAL A 274 -4.75 6.02 -20.50
C VAL A 274 -4.88 5.54 -21.96
N ASN A 275 -5.61 4.45 -22.17
CA ASN A 275 -5.90 3.87 -23.48
C ASN A 275 -7.19 4.40 -24.12
N GLY A 276 -7.82 5.44 -23.54
CA GLY A 276 -9.03 6.06 -24.09
C GLY A 276 -10.30 5.23 -23.94
N ALA A 277 -10.29 4.19 -23.12
CA ALA A 277 -11.47 3.38 -22.83
C ALA A 277 -12.61 4.22 -22.24
N SER A 278 -13.86 3.84 -22.54
CA SER A 278 -15.07 4.53 -22.06
C SER A 278 -15.39 4.12 -20.62
N ALA A 279 -14.56 4.57 -19.69
CA ALA A 279 -14.75 4.42 -18.25
C ALA A 279 -14.16 5.63 -17.51
N LYS A 280 -14.53 5.80 -16.23
CA LYS A 280 -13.93 6.80 -15.34
C LYS A 280 -13.83 6.24 -13.93
N LEU A 281 -12.75 6.56 -13.22
CA LEU A 281 -12.62 6.31 -11.79
C LEU A 281 -12.79 7.65 -11.07
N VAL A 282 -13.99 7.94 -10.60
CA VAL A 282 -14.36 9.23 -9.99
C VAL A 282 -14.04 9.21 -8.51
N VAL A 283 -13.34 10.23 -8.00
CA VAL A 283 -12.99 10.33 -6.58
C VAL A 283 -14.26 10.50 -5.75
N VAL A 284 -14.37 9.71 -4.68
CA VAL A 284 -15.43 9.84 -3.67
C VAL A 284 -14.78 10.21 -2.35
N TYR A 285 -15.21 11.33 -1.78
CA TYR A 285 -14.78 11.75 -0.45
C TYR A 285 -15.77 11.20 0.59
N PRO A 286 -15.28 10.62 1.69
CA PRO A 286 -16.15 10.17 2.76
C PRO A 286 -16.91 11.37 3.37
N PRO A 287 -18.13 11.15 3.88
CA PRO A 287 -18.85 12.15 4.65
C PRO A 287 -18.00 12.71 5.81
N ILE A 288 -18.17 14.00 6.14
CA ILE A 288 -17.34 14.67 7.15
C ILE A 288 -17.48 14.02 8.54
N ASN A 289 -18.63 13.41 8.83
CA ASN A 289 -18.83 12.68 10.08
C ASN A 289 -18.06 11.34 10.12
N GLU A 290 -17.82 10.68 8.99
CA GLU A 290 -16.92 9.52 8.90
C GLU A 290 -15.46 9.93 9.01
N VAL A 291 -15.08 11.08 8.41
CA VAL A 291 -13.73 11.66 8.55
C VAL A 291 -13.42 11.96 10.02
N LEU A 292 -14.38 12.51 10.77
CA LEU A 292 -14.25 12.80 12.19
C LEU A 292 -14.00 11.54 13.04
N ILE A 293 -14.70 10.43 12.75
CA ILE A 293 -14.61 9.20 13.55
C ILE A 293 -13.39 8.34 13.20
N ASN A 294 -12.88 8.46 11.97
CA ASN A 294 -11.73 7.67 11.52
C ASN A 294 -10.38 8.37 11.72
N GLY A 295 -10.36 9.66 12.06
CA GLY A 295 -9.15 10.43 12.35
C GLY A 295 -8.98 10.78 13.83
N ASP A 296 -7.79 11.25 14.18
CA ASP A 296 -7.50 11.87 15.47
C ASP A 296 -7.58 13.39 15.33
N TRP A 297 -8.52 13.99 16.05
CA TRP A 297 -8.90 15.40 15.90
C TRP A 297 -8.65 16.16 17.19
N TYR A 298 -7.68 17.08 17.16
CA TYR A 298 -7.06 17.67 18.34
C TYR A 298 -7.79 18.91 18.83
N PHE A 299 -7.96 19.03 20.14
CA PHE A 299 -8.56 20.19 20.76
C PHE A 299 -7.53 21.32 20.91
N LYS A 300 -8.01 22.57 20.85
CA LYS A 300 -7.30 23.76 21.33
C LYS A 300 -8.27 24.69 22.06
N TYR A 301 -7.80 25.38 23.10
CA TYR A 301 -8.66 26.20 23.94
C TYR A 301 -9.29 27.37 23.17
N SER A 302 -8.55 28.00 22.26
CA SER A 302 -9.08 29.04 21.37
C SER A 302 -10.20 28.55 20.43
N GLY A 303 -10.25 27.24 20.14
CA GLY A 303 -11.27 26.58 19.34
C GLY A 303 -12.56 26.26 20.09
N MET A 304 -12.59 26.43 21.42
CA MET A 304 -13.78 26.18 22.24
C MET A 304 -14.71 27.40 22.27
N GLY A 305 -16.01 27.16 22.17
CA GLY A 305 -17.04 28.19 22.40
C GLY A 305 -17.16 28.57 23.87
N PRO A 306 -17.91 29.64 24.21
CA PRO A 306 -18.06 30.11 25.58
C PRO A 306 -18.57 29.02 26.55
N PHE A 307 -19.47 28.15 26.08
CA PHE A 307 -19.95 27.04 26.90
C PHE A 307 -18.82 26.07 27.23
N GLY A 308 -17.93 25.76 26.29
CA GLY A 308 -16.84 24.81 26.51
C GLY A 308 -15.73 25.36 27.40
N LYS A 309 -15.35 26.63 27.17
CA LYS A 309 -14.27 27.31 27.92
C LYS A 309 -14.48 27.28 29.43
N GLN A 310 -15.71 27.51 29.90
CA GLN A 310 -16.01 27.49 31.34
C GLN A 310 -15.64 26.15 32.02
N TYR A 311 -15.86 25.02 31.32
CA TYR A 311 -15.56 23.70 31.85
C TYR A 311 -14.06 23.39 31.80
N TRP A 312 -13.41 23.81 30.71
CA TRP A 312 -11.96 23.69 30.55
C TRP A 312 -11.21 24.52 31.59
N ASP A 313 -11.62 25.76 31.83
CA ASP A 313 -11.08 26.63 32.87
C ASP A 313 -11.26 26.00 34.25
N TYR A 314 -12.45 25.46 34.52
CA TYR A 314 -12.72 24.78 35.79
C TYR A 314 -11.81 23.55 35.99
N THR A 315 -11.64 22.72 34.96
CA THR A 315 -10.74 21.56 35.01
C THR A 315 -9.29 21.97 35.23
N LYS A 316 -8.82 23.03 34.56
CA LYS A 316 -7.46 23.55 34.76
C LYS A 316 -7.25 23.96 36.21
N THR A 317 -8.07 24.88 36.71
CA THR A 317 -7.91 25.45 38.06
C THR A 317 -8.16 24.46 39.19
N ASN A 318 -9.10 23.51 39.03
CA ASN A 318 -9.55 22.65 40.13
C ASN A 318 -9.11 21.19 39.99
N GLY A 319 -8.42 20.85 38.91
CA GLY A 319 -7.96 19.51 38.59
C GLY A 319 -6.47 19.47 38.30
N LEU A 320 -6.07 20.03 37.17
CA LEU A 320 -4.69 19.97 36.68
C LEU A 320 -3.71 20.81 37.52
N ASP A 321 -4.00 22.10 37.75
CA ASP A 321 -3.11 23.00 38.50
C ASP A 321 -2.83 22.48 39.93
N PRO A 322 -3.82 22.00 40.71
CA PRO A 322 -3.57 21.42 42.04
C PRO A 322 -2.72 20.14 42.01
N MET A 323 -2.76 19.40 40.90
CA MET A 323 -1.93 18.21 40.69
C MET A 323 -0.51 18.57 40.21
N GLY A 324 -0.27 19.83 39.83
CA GLY A 324 0.99 20.28 39.24
C GLY A 324 1.19 19.76 37.82
N GLU A 325 0.10 19.41 37.13
CA GLU A 325 0.12 18.84 35.78
C GLU A 325 -0.41 19.81 34.73
N GLU A 326 0.00 19.59 33.48
CA GLU A 326 -0.49 20.31 32.32
C GLU A 326 -1.09 19.33 31.32
N LEU A 327 -2.26 19.64 30.76
CA LEU A 327 -2.78 18.88 29.63
C LEU A 327 -1.82 19.07 28.46
N TYR A 328 -1.14 18.00 28.04
CA TYR A 328 -0.10 18.03 27.04
C TYR A 328 -0.68 17.93 25.62
N TYR A 329 -1.67 17.07 25.41
CA TYR A 329 -2.50 17.04 24.21
C TYR A 329 -3.87 16.44 24.56
N ALA A 330 -4.87 16.71 23.72
CA ALA A 330 -6.15 16.02 23.76
C ALA A 330 -6.76 15.93 22.36
N TYR A 331 -7.40 14.80 22.04
CA TYR A 331 -8.07 14.59 20.76
C TYR A 331 -9.32 13.70 20.90
N MET A 332 -10.25 13.82 19.95
CA MET A 332 -11.27 12.80 19.70
C MET A 332 -10.71 11.81 18.68
N GLY A 333 -10.71 10.52 18.98
CA GLY A 333 -10.09 9.52 18.11
C GLY A 333 -10.15 8.10 18.68
N LYS A 334 -9.49 7.16 18.02
CA LYS A 334 -9.37 5.78 18.51
C LYS A 334 -8.16 5.68 19.44
N TYR A 335 -8.36 5.16 20.64
CA TYR A 335 -7.27 4.87 21.56
C TYR A 335 -6.46 3.65 21.07
N SER A 336 -5.32 3.36 21.72
CA SER A 336 -4.41 2.26 21.36
C SER A 336 -5.08 0.87 21.33
N ASP A 337 -6.21 0.71 22.02
CA ASP A 337 -7.01 -0.52 22.03
C ASP A 337 -8.14 -0.54 20.97
N GLY A 338 -8.19 0.47 20.10
CA GLY A 338 -9.15 0.61 19.00
C GLY A 338 -10.49 1.23 19.38
N ARG A 339 -10.76 1.51 20.66
CA ARG A 339 -12.03 2.12 21.11
C ARG A 339 -12.01 3.64 20.93
N TYR A 340 -13.13 4.21 20.51
CA TYR A 340 -13.24 5.65 20.26
C TYR A 340 -13.48 6.44 21.56
N GLY A 341 -12.88 7.62 21.70
CA GLY A 341 -13.06 8.45 22.87
C GLY A 341 -12.33 9.79 22.85
N PHE A 342 -12.40 10.48 23.99
CA PHE A 342 -11.54 11.62 24.30
C PHE A 342 -10.22 11.09 24.84
N CYS A 343 -9.18 11.13 24.02
CA CYS A 343 -7.83 10.67 24.33
C CYS A 343 -6.96 11.84 24.78
N PHE A 344 -6.04 11.61 25.71
CA PHE A 344 -5.21 12.69 26.26
C PHE A 344 -3.85 12.20 26.74
N GLY A 345 -2.92 13.15 26.82
CA GLY A 345 -1.69 13.06 27.58
C GLY A 345 -1.64 14.20 28.60
N SER A 346 -1.34 13.89 29.85
CA SER A 346 -1.13 14.88 30.92
C SER A 346 0.32 14.85 31.37
N PHE A 347 1.00 15.99 31.30
CA PHE A 347 2.42 16.12 31.60
C PHE A 347 2.63 16.57 33.04
N LEU A 348 3.41 15.79 33.79
CA LEU A 348 3.91 16.16 35.10
C LEU A 348 5.43 16.46 34.99
N PRO A 349 5.87 17.71 35.23
CA PRO A 349 7.28 18.06 35.18
C PRO A 349 8.16 17.14 36.02
N GLY A 350 9.25 16.64 35.42
CA GLY A 350 10.20 15.75 36.07
C GLY A 350 9.77 14.28 36.18
N THR A 351 8.56 13.91 35.70
CA THR A 351 8.10 12.52 35.70
C THR A 351 7.83 12.00 34.29
N GLY A 352 7.06 12.73 33.47
CA GLY A 352 6.70 12.29 32.12
C GLY A 352 5.24 12.59 31.78
N VAL A 353 4.74 11.96 30.70
CA VAL A 353 3.36 12.11 30.23
C VAL A 353 2.54 10.88 30.64
N TYR A 354 1.48 11.10 31.40
CA TYR A 354 0.46 10.10 31.71
C TYR A 354 -0.61 10.11 30.63
N ILE A 355 -0.81 8.98 29.97
CA ILE A 355 -1.78 8.84 28.88
C ILE A 355 -3.05 8.12 29.34
N GLY A 356 -4.17 8.43 28.70
CA GLY A 356 -5.41 7.72 28.90
C GLY A 356 -6.51 8.17 27.94
N ALA A 357 -7.66 7.51 28.03
CA ALA A 357 -8.84 7.90 27.26
C ALA A 357 -10.13 7.78 28.08
N LEU A 358 -11.11 8.59 27.71
CA LEU A 358 -12.49 8.56 28.21
C LEU A 358 -13.39 8.15 27.05
N LEU A 359 -13.98 6.95 27.16
CA LEU A 359 -14.54 6.23 26.01
C LEU A 359 -15.94 6.72 25.66
N TYR A 360 -16.21 6.86 24.36
CA TYR A 360 -17.48 7.32 23.82
C TYR A 360 -18.11 6.29 22.89
N ASN A 361 -19.44 6.18 22.99
CA ASN A 361 -20.24 5.69 21.88
C ASN A 361 -20.61 6.87 20.99
N TYR A 362 -20.77 6.60 19.70
CA TYR A 362 -21.21 7.59 18.73
C TYR A 362 -22.26 7.02 17.78
N GLN A 363 -23.08 7.90 17.22
CA GLN A 363 -24.00 7.59 16.13
C GLN A 363 -23.83 8.63 15.03
N LEU A 364 -23.54 8.18 13.81
CA LEU A 364 -23.52 9.04 12.62
C LEU A 364 -24.95 9.27 12.14
N VAL A 365 -25.29 10.53 11.83
CA VAL A 365 -26.62 10.93 11.36
C VAL A 365 -26.47 11.75 10.09
N GLY A 366 -27.01 11.26 8.97
CA GLY A 366 -26.74 11.86 7.66
C GLY A 366 -25.25 11.87 7.33
N GLU A 367 -24.79 12.90 6.63
CA GLU A 367 -23.38 13.04 6.20
C GLU A 367 -22.57 14.00 7.10
N ASP A 368 -23.26 14.82 7.92
CA ASP A 368 -22.68 15.98 8.59
C ASP A 368 -22.99 16.04 10.08
N LYS A 369 -23.55 14.99 10.69
CA LYS A 369 -23.86 14.98 12.13
C LYS A 369 -23.31 13.75 12.84
N VAL A 370 -22.99 13.97 14.11
CA VAL A 370 -22.60 12.93 15.06
C VAL A 370 -23.31 13.17 16.39
N THR A 371 -23.80 12.10 17.00
CA THR A 371 -24.28 12.09 18.38
C THR A 371 -23.28 11.37 19.25
N TYR A 372 -22.71 12.06 20.25
CA TYR A 372 -21.82 11.47 21.23
C TYR A 372 -22.54 11.11 22.52
N THR A 373 -22.20 9.96 23.09
CA THR A 373 -22.63 9.51 24.41
C THR A 373 -21.43 8.99 25.19
N PHE A 374 -21.15 9.59 26.35
CA PHE A 374 -20.06 9.09 27.20
C PHE A 374 -20.36 7.66 27.69
N GLY A 375 -19.42 6.74 27.47
CA GLY A 375 -19.58 5.33 27.78
C GLY A 375 -19.40 4.98 29.26
N GLY A 376 -19.06 5.95 30.11
CA GLY A 376 -18.85 5.73 31.55
C GLY A 376 -17.56 4.97 31.88
N GLN A 377 -16.66 4.80 30.92
CA GLN A 377 -15.43 4.02 31.05
C GLN A 377 -14.21 4.87 30.67
N GLY A 378 -13.09 4.59 31.34
CA GLY A 378 -11.78 5.13 30.97
C GLY A 378 -10.78 4.00 30.66
N ALA A 379 -9.91 4.23 29.68
CA ALA A 379 -8.75 3.39 29.37
C ALA A 379 -7.49 3.98 30.01
N ASP A 380 -6.56 3.11 30.43
CA ASP A 380 -5.36 3.46 31.20
C ASP A 380 -5.66 4.43 32.35
N ASN A 381 -5.03 5.60 32.37
CA ASN A 381 -5.24 6.58 33.43
C ASN A 381 -6.60 7.30 33.33
N GLY A 382 -7.39 7.07 32.28
CA GLY A 382 -8.64 7.79 32.03
C GLY A 382 -9.60 7.79 33.22
N ALA A 383 -9.84 6.64 33.85
CA ALA A 383 -10.73 6.55 35.01
C ALA A 383 -10.21 7.35 36.22
N TYR A 384 -8.89 7.40 36.41
CA TYR A 384 -8.26 8.18 37.46
C TYR A 384 -8.44 9.69 37.22
N TYR A 385 -8.15 10.17 36.01
CA TYR A 385 -8.30 11.59 35.66
C TYR A 385 -9.75 12.06 35.67
N PHE A 386 -10.69 11.19 35.26
CA PHE A 386 -12.13 11.46 35.35
C PHE A 386 -12.55 11.85 36.78
N GLN A 387 -12.06 11.10 37.77
CA GLN A 387 -12.44 11.26 39.18
C GLN A 387 -11.63 12.34 39.89
N ASN A 388 -10.31 12.38 39.64
CA ASN A 388 -9.37 13.16 40.46
C ASN A 388 -8.93 14.47 39.79
N ALA A 389 -8.77 14.49 38.46
CA ALA A 389 -8.30 15.65 37.71
C ALA A 389 -9.44 16.51 37.13
N LYS A 390 -10.70 16.29 37.57
CA LYS A 390 -11.90 16.99 37.07
C LYS A 390 -12.14 16.80 35.57
N PHE A 391 -11.72 15.68 34.98
CA PHE A 391 -12.00 15.44 33.56
C PHE A 391 -13.47 15.15 33.28
N ASN A 392 -14.26 14.79 34.30
CA ASN A 392 -15.71 14.78 34.20
C ASN A 392 -16.29 16.17 33.82
N TYR A 393 -15.63 17.27 34.19
CA TYR A 393 -15.97 18.61 33.69
C TYR A 393 -15.41 18.83 32.28
N LEU A 394 -14.14 18.46 32.06
CA LEU A 394 -13.43 18.66 30.78
C LEU A 394 -14.19 18.12 29.57
N ILE A 395 -14.80 16.93 29.70
CA ILE A 395 -15.51 16.26 28.61
C ILE A 395 -16.98 16.65 28.48
N ASN A 396 -17.53 17.42 29.44
CA ASN A 396 -18.92 17.84 29.44
C ASN A 396 -19.34 18.55 28.13
N PRO A 397 -18.52 19.44 27.54
CA PRO A 397 -18.82 20.06 26.26
C PRO A 397 -19.06 19.07 25.12
N VAL A 398 -18.45 17.87 25.17
CA VAL A 398 -18.69 16.78 24.21
C VAL A 398 -19.97 16.04 24.57
N SER A 399 -20.03 15.35 25.71
CA SER A 399 -21.23 14.78 26.32
C SER A 399 -20.83 14.13 27.65
N LEU A 400 -21.70 14.15 28.67
CA LEU A 400 -21.41 13.51 29.96
C LEU A 400 -22.61 12.71 30.48
N GLN A 401 -23.73 13.38 30.75
CA GLN A 401 -24.95 12.74 31.25
C GLN A 401 -25.89 12.38 30.10
N ASP A 402 -26.20 13.36 29.26
CA ASP A 402 -27.09 13.19 28.11
C ASP A 402 -26.30 13.07 26.80
N PRO A 403 -26.81 12.30 25.83
CA PRO A 403 -26.29 12.33 24.46
C PRO A 403 -26.33 13.73 23.87
N ARG A 404 -25.28 14.13 23.14
CA ARG A 404 -25.21 15.44 22.49
C ARG A 404 -24.98 15.28 21.01
N THR A 405 -25.83 15.93 20.20
CA THR A 405 -25.74 15.87 18.74
C THR A 405 -25.14 17.16 18.21
N PHE A 406 -24.12 17.01 17.36
CA PHE A 406 -23.43 18.12 16.72
C PHE A 406 -23.66 18.10 15.22
N THR A 407 -23.83 19.27 14.64
CA THR A 407 -23.68 19.50 13.20
C THR A 407 -22.23 19.92 12.92
N LEU A 408 -21.65 19.31 11.89
CA LEU A 408 -20.24 19.42 11.51
C LEU A 408 -20.07 20.36 10.33
N THR A 409 -19.00 21.15 10.38
CA THR A 409 -18.55 21.98 9.25
C THR A 409 -17.03 21.92 9.19
N THR A 410 -16.46 22.21 8.01
CA THR A 410 -15.01 22.21 7.78
C THR A 410 -14.64 23.28 6.75
N ASP A 411 -13.36 23.59 6.63
CA ASP A 411 -12.80 24.41 5.55
C ASP A 411 -12.77 23.69 4.20
N ASN A 412 -12.59 22.37 4.22
CA ASN A 412 -12.40 21.59 3.00
C ASN A 412 -12.93 20.17 3.16
N ASN A 413 -14.03 19.82 2.49
CA ASN A 413 -14.63 18.48 2.56
C ASN A 413 -13.72 17.35 2.01
N LYS A 414 -12.66 17.69 1.26
CA LYS A 414 -11.74 16.71 0.65
C LYS A 414 -10.58 16.36 1.58
N LYS A 415 -10.02 17.37 2.24
CA LYS A 415 -8.91 17.27 3.20
C LYS A 415 -9.10 18.33 4.28
N PRO A 416 -9.99 18.10 5.26
CA PRO A 416 -10.24 19.03 6.35
C PRO A 416 -8.95 19.38 7.10
N SER A 417 -8.66 20.67 7.31
CA SER A 417 -7.62 21.08 8.27
C SER A 417 -8.20 21.25 9.68
N TRP A 418 -9.50 21.54 9.76
CA TRP A 418 -10.27 21.54 11.00
C TRP A 418 -11.69 21.03 10.78
N ILE A 419 -12.29 20.52 11.86
CA ILE A 419 -13.71 20.18 11.93
C ILE A 419 -14.34 20.95 13.09
N LYS A 420 -15.37 21.74 12.80
CA LYS A 420 -16.15 22.46 13.80
C LYS A 420 -17.43 21.72 14.10
N LEU A 421 -17.59 21.34 15.35
CA LEU A 421 -18.79 20.78 15.94
C LEU A 421 -19.63 21.94 16.51
N THR A 422 -20.90 22.02 16.12
CA THR A 422 -21.88 22.95 16.72
C THR A 422 -23.03 22.14 17.32
N ASP A 423 -23.23 22.26 18.63
CA ASP A 423 -24.26 21.53 19.35
C ASP A 423 -25.66 22.00 18.92
N ASN A 424 -26.49 21.05 18.49
CA ASN A 424 -27.83 21.31 17.98
C ASN A 424 -28.78 21.86 19.06
N SER A 425 -28.50 21.59 20.34
CA SER A 425 -29.32 22.04 21.47
C SER A 425 -28.77 23.33 22.11
N ASN A 426 -27.53 23.73 21.80
CA ASN A 426 -26.90 24.92 22.39
C ASN A 426 -25.84 25.52 21.45
N SER A 427 -26.21 26.59 20.73
CA SER A 427 -25.31 27.27 19.78
C SER A 427 -24.06 27.91 20.42
N ASN A 428 -24.02 28.09 21.74
CA ASN A 428 -22.83 28.57 22.45
C ASN A 428 -21.82 27.46 22.75
N ASN A 429 -22.20 26.19 22.53
CA ASN A 429 -21.30 25.06 22.59
C ASN A 429 -20.81 24.71 21.18
N THR A 430 -19.69 25.32 20.82
CA THR A 430 -18.93 24.99 19.61
C THR A 430 -17.57 24.45 19.98
N ILE A 431 -17.06 23.50 19.20
CA ILE A 431 -15.72 22.92 19.38
C ILE A 431 -15.08 22.85 18.00
N VAL A 432 -13.94 23.51 17.82
CA VAL A 432 -13.11 23.37 16.63
C VAL A 432 -11.97 22.40 16.96
N LEU A 433 -11.90 21.30 16.23
CA LEU A 433 -10.84 20.32 16.31
C LEU A 433 -9.91 20.45 15.10
N GLU A 434 -8.61 20.25 15.30
CA GLU A 434 -7.56 20.41 14.29
C GLU A 434 -7.05 19.04 13.81
N SER A 435 -6.65 18.94 12.54
CA SER A 435 -6.10 17.71 11.97
C SER A 435 -4.64 17.44 12.37
N VAL A 436 -3.97 18.44 12.95
CA VAL A 436 -2.57 18.38 13.37
C VAL A 436 -2.50 18.38 14.89
N GLU A 437 -1.54 17.63 15.43
CA GLU A 437 -1.33 17.56 16.89
C GLU A 437 -1.15 18.94 17.51
N ILE A 438 -1.93 19.19 18.57
CA ILE A 438 -1.85 20.41 19.37
C ILE A 438 -1.24 20.07 20.71
N LEU A 439 0.01 20.52 20.90
CA LEU A 439 0.69 20.49 22.20
C LEU A 439 0.31 21.69 23.06
N LEU A 440 0.13 21.44 24.36
CA LEU A 440 -0.31 22.39 25.37
C LEU A 440 -1.59 23.15 24.94
N PRO A 441 -2.71 22.43 24.71
CA PRO A 441 -3.92 23.01 24.13
C PRO A 441 -4.52 24.18 24.90
N PHE A 442 -4.21 24.37 26.19
CA PHE A 442 -4.63 25.54 26.95
C PHE A 442 -3.97 26.85 26.51
N ASP A 443 -2.80 26.78 25.85
CA ASP A 443 -2.02 27.94 25.40
C ASP A 443 -2.27 28.28 23.93
N ARG A 444 -3.21 27.57 23.29
CA ARG A 444 -3.45 27.59 21.84
C ARG A 444 -4.83 28.09 21.48
#